data_AF-A0A2A4UKJ2-F1
#
_entry.id   AF-A0A2A4UKJ2-F1
#
_cell.length_a   1.000
_cell.length_b   1.000
_cell.length_c   1.000
_cell.angle_alpha   90.00
_cell.angle_beta   90.00
_cell.angle_gamma   90.00
#
_symmetry.space_group_name_H-M   'P 1'
#
loop_
_entity.id
_entity.type
_entity.pdbx_description
1 polymer ?
#
loop_
_entity_poly.entity_id
_entity_poly.type
_entity_poly.pdbx_seq_one_letter_code
_entity_poly.pdbx_strand_id
1 'polypeptide(L)'
;AKRETMMGLCGLGDLILTCSSAQSRNMSLGMELGQGKTVEEIMSGRKSVAEGYDTAGILAEIARRENIEMPIAGAVNEILHKGGNVKEIVQDLMNRPYVSEL
;
A
#
# COMPACT_ATOMS: atom_id res chain seq x y z
N ALA A 1 7.52 -18.75 -0.80
CA ALA A 1 8.17 -18.56 -2.11
C ALA A 1 9.69 -18.70 -1.96
N LYS A 2 10.43 -19.01 -3.03
CA LYS A 2 11.90 -19.02 -2.98
C LYS A 2 12.44 -17.59 -3.07
N ARG A 3 13.60 -17.29 -2.45
CA ARG A 3 14.18 -15.93 -2.45
C ARG A 3 14.43 -15.42 -3.87
N GLU A 4 14.85 -16.30 -4.77
CA GLU A 4 15.14 -16.00 -6.17
C GLU A 4 13.88 -15.55 -6.93
N THR A 5 12.71 -16.07 -6.58
CA THR A 5 11.43 -15.63 -7.16
C THR A 5 11.09 -14.20 -6.71
N MET A 6 11.30 -13.88 -5.43
CA MET A 6 11.04 -12.54 -4.89
C MET A 6 12.00 -11.48 -5.44
N MET A 7 13.27 -11.85 -5.65
CA MET A 7 14.29 -10.96 -6.20
C MET A 7 14.24 -10.88 -7.74
N GLY A 8 13.41 -11.69 -8.39
CA GLY A 8 13.25 -11.72 -9.85
C GLY A 8 12.28 -10.67 -10.39
N LEU A 9 12.03 -10.72 -11.70
CA LEU A 9 11.17 -9.76 -12.41
C LEU A 9 9.73 -9.73 -11.89
N CYS A 10 9.17 -10.87 -11.49
CA CYS A 10 7.80 -10.95 -10.97
C CYS A 10 7.65 -10.45 -9.53
N GLY A 11 8.75 -10.26 -8.78
CA GLY A 11 8.73 -9.73 -7.43
C GLY A 11 9.25 -8.30 -7.40
N LEU A 12 10.57 -8.15 -7.24
CA LEU A 12 11.22 -6.84 -7.14
C LEU A 12 11.04 -6.01 -8.42
N GLY A 13 11.13 -6.63 -9.59
CA GLY A 13 10.97 -5.91 -10.87
C GLY A 13 9.59 -5.26 -11.00
N ASP A 14 8.54 -6.05 -10.78
CA ASP A 14 7.15 -5.60 -10.84
C ASP A 14 6.84 -4.56 -9.76
N LEU A 15 7.38 -4.74 -8.54
CA LEU A 15 7.25 -3.78 -7.45
C LEU A 15 7.84 -2.41 -7.82
N ILE A 16 9.09 -2.38 -8.30
CA ILE A 16 9.75 -1.13 -8.67
C ILE A 16 8.97 -0.43 -9.78
N LEU A 17 8.58 -1.16 -10.83
CA LEU A 17 7.83 -0.59 -11.95
C LEU A 17 6.49 -0.01 -11.49
N THR A 18 5.76 -0.76 -10.66
CA THR A 18 4.45 -0.38 -10.14
C THR A 18 4.52 0.83 -9.20
N CYS A 19 5.56 0.93 -8.37
CA CYS A 19 5.75 2.03 -7.41
C CYS A 19 6.44 3.27 -7.99
N SER A 20 7.06 3.18 -9.18
CA SER A 20 7.87 4.28 -9.73
C SER A 20 7.24 5.00 -10.92
N SER A 21 6.03 4.60 -11.35
CA SER A 21 5.37 5.17 -12.52
C SER A 21 3.98 5.71 -12.20
N ALA A 22 3.69 6.96 -12.55
CA ALA A 22 2.35 7.53 -12.44
C ALA A 22 1.31 6.84 -13.37
N GLN A 23 1.76 6.04 -14.35
CA GLN A 23 0.88 5.22 -15.18
C GLN A 23 0.34 4.00 -14.40
N SER A 24 0.99 3.60 -13.32
CA SER A 24 0.46 2.59 -12.41
C SER A 24 -0.82 3.11 -11.76
N ARG A 25 -1.88 2.30 -11.82
CA ARG A 25 -3.17 2.59 -11.20
C ARG A 25 -3.04 2.69 -9.67
N ASN A 26 -2.16 1.91 -9.07
CA ASN A 26 -1.89 1.96 -7.63
C ASN A 26 -1.07 3.18 -7.24
N MET A 27 -0.01 3.51 -8.01
CA MET A 27 0.82 4.68 -7.72
C MET A 27 0.03 5.98 -7.86
N SER A 28 -0.73 6.12 -8.95
CA SER A 28 -1.59 7.30 -9.15
C SER A 28 -2.62 7.47 -8.03
N LEU A 29 -3.23 6.39 -7.53
CA LEU A 29 -4.14 6.44 -6.38
C LEU A 29 -3.41 6.99 -5.14
N GLY A 30 -2.23 6.46 -4.82
CA GLY A 30 -1.40 6.93 -3.71
C GLY A 30 -0.98 8.40 -3.85
N MET A 31 -0.64 8.85 -5.06
CA MET A 31 -0.29 10.25 -5.33
C MET A 31 -1.46 11.19 -5.09
N GLU A 32 -2.67 10.82 -5.52
CA GLU A 32 -3.87 11.63 -5.31
C GLU A 32 -4.25 11.72 -3.82
N LEU A 33 -4.11 10.63 -3.07
CA LEU A 33 -4.24 10.64 -1.61
C LEU A 33 -3.21 11.57 -0.96
N GLY A 34 -1.95 11.51 -1.40
CA GLY A 34 -0.89 12.40 -0.94
C GLY A 34 -1.12 13.89 -1.25
N GLN A 35 -1.91 14.18 -2.29
CA GLN A 35 -2.36 15.54 -2.63
C GLN A 35 -3.55 16.01 -1.77
N GLY A 36 -4.08 15.15 -0.92
CA GLY A 36 -5.15 15.48 0.03
C GLY A 36 -6.57 15.21 -0.49
N LYS A 37 -6.72 14.53 -1.63
CA LYS A 37 -8.05 14.08 -2.08
C LYS A 37 -8.55 12.95 -1.18
N THR A 38 -9.85 12.88 -0.96
CA THR A 38 -10.46 11.75 -0.22
C THR A 38 -10.56 10.52 -1.12
N VAL A 39 -10.70 9.35 -0.49
CA VAL A 39 -10.90 8.08 -1.22
C VAL A 39 -12.14 8.18 -2.10
N GLU A 40 -13.23 8.75 -1.59
CA GLU A 40 -14.50 8.91 -2.31
C GLU A 40 -14.33 9.80 -3.54
N GLU A 41 -13.63 10.93 -3.40
CA GLU A 41 -13.34 11.84 -4.51
C GLU A 41 -12.56 11.13 -5.62
N ILE A 42 -11.51 10.39 -5.24
CA ILE A 42 -10.67 9.67 -6.19
C ILE A 42 -11.46 8.58 -6.91
N MET A 43 -12.21 7.77 -6.16
CA MET A 43 -12.93 6.62 -6.72
C MET A 43 -14.11 7.06 -7.59
N SER A 44 -14.80 8.16 -7.27
CA SER A 44 -15.93 8.66 -8.06
C SER A 44 -15.55 9.05 -9.51
N GLY A 45 -14.33 9.54 -9.71
CA GLY A 45 -13.83 9.99 -11.01
C GLY A 45 -13.08 8.92 -11.82
N ARG A 46 -12.84 7.74 -11.22
CA ARG A 46 -11.89 6.77 -11.77
C ARG A 46 -12.60 5.69 -12.59
N LYS A 47 -12.24 5.56 -13.86
CA LYS A 47 -12.78 4.53 -14.78
C LYS A 47 -12.08 3.17 -14.65
N SER A 48 -10.91 3.12 -14.03
CA SER A 48 -10.08 1.93 -13.91
C SER A 48 -9.87 1.52 -12.45
N VAL A 49 -9.93 0.23 -12.17
CA VAL A 49 -9.77 -0.31 -10.82
C VAL A 49 -8.29 -0.33 -10.45
N ALA A 50 -7.94 0.26 -9.30
CA ALA A 50 -6.64 0.09 -8.67
C ALA A 50 -6.70 -1.17 -7.80
N GLU A 51 -6.06 -2.25 -8.21
CA GLU A 51 -6.15 -3.57 -7.54
C GLU A 51 -5.71 -3.51 -6.06
N GLY A 52 -4.79 -2.60 -5.73
CA GLY A 52 -4.34 -2.36 -4.36
C GLY A 52 -5.43 -1.80 -3.45
N TYR A 53 -6.44 -1.14 -4.01
CA TYR A 53 -7.61 -0.69 -3.25
C TYR A 53 -8.33 -1.87 -2.63
N ASP A 54 -8.74 -2.84 -3.45
CA ASP A 54 -9.47 -4.02 -2.97
C ASP A 54 -8.58 -4.98 -2.16
N THR A 55 -7.30 -5.11 -2.58
CA THR A 55 -6.38 -6.11 -2.00
C THR A 55 -5.89 -5.72 -0.61
N ALA A 56 -5.75 -4.42 -0.29
CA ALA A 56 -5.14 -3.98 0.96
C ALA A 56 -5.87 -4.49 2.22
N GLY A 57 -7.21 -4.46 2.22
CA GLY A 57 -8.01 -4.95 3.33
C GLY A 57 -7.86 -6.45 3.56
N ILE A 58 -7.92 -7.22 2.46
CA ILE A 58 -7.76 -8.68 2.49
C ILE A 58 -6.37 -9.06 2.99
N LEU A 59 -5.32 -8.40 2.48
CA LEU A 59 -3.95 -8.65 2.89
C LEU A 59 -3.73 -8.34 4.38
N ALA A 60 -4.24 -7.21 4.87
CA ALA A 60 -4.14 -6.85 6.29
C ALA A 60 -4.89 -7.84 7.19
N GLU A 61 -6.03 -8.34 6.75
CA GLU A 61 -6.79 -9.38 7.48
C GLU A 61 -6.02 -10.70 7.54
N ILE A 62 -5.48 -11.17 6.41
CA ILE A 62 -4.67 -12.39 6.35
C ILE A 62 -3.44 -12.23 7.24
N ALA A 63 -2.70 -11.13 7.12
CA ALA A 63 -1.52 -10.87 7.94
C ALA A 63 -1.82 -10.95 9.44
N ARG A 64 -2.92 -10.32 9.88
CA ARG A 64 -3.37 -10.39 11.28
C ARG A 64 -3.71 -11.81 11.70
N ARG A 65 -4.44 -12.58 10.88
CA ARG A 65 -4.82 -13.96 11.20
C ARG A 65 -3.60 -14.88 11.33
N GLU A 66 -2.62 -14.70 10.46
CA GLU A 66 -1.39 -15.51 10.43
C GLU A 66 -0.30 -14.98 11.39
N ASN A 67 -0.59 -13.94 12.18
CA ASN A 67 0.39 -13.26 13.06
C ASN A 67 1.65 -12.77 12.31
N ILE A 68 1.50 -12.32 11.07
CA ILE A 68 2.56 -11.74 10.25
C ILE A 68 2.53 -10.22 10.40
N GLU A 69 3.64 -9.62 10.80
CA GLU A 69 3.75 -8.18 10.89
C GLU A 69 3.83 -7.55 9.48
N MET A 70 2.81 -6.79 9.10
CA MET A 70 2.75 -6.08 7.81
C MET A 70 2.36 -4.60 8.00
N PRO A 71 3.25 -3.78 8.58
CA PRO A 71 2.93 -2.42 9.01
C PRO A 71 2.48 -1.52 7.84
N ILE A 72 3.15 -1.63 6.68
CA ILE A 72 2.81 -0.85 5.48
C ILE A 72 1.42 -1.24 4.95
N ALA A 73 1.12 -2.55 4.85
CA ALA A 73 -0.19 -3.00 4.37
C ALA A 73 -1.32 -2.61 5.34
N GLY A 74 -1.06 -2.68 6.65
CA GLY A 74 -1.98 -2.22 7.68
C GLY A 74 -2.30 -0.73 7.54
N ALA A 75 -1.28 0.10 7.40
CA ALA A 75 -1.42 1.55 7.18
C ALA A 75 -2.19 1.89 5.90
N VAL A 76 -1.89 1.20 4.79
CA VAL A 76 -2.63 1.37 3.53
C VAL A 76 -4.12 1.01 3.72
N ASN A 77 -4.43 -0.07 4.42
CA ASN A 77 -5.80 -0.44 4.75
C ASN A 77 -6.49 0.62 5.64
N GLU A 78 -5.80 1.18 6.62
CA GLU A 78 -6.36 2.23 7.47
C GLU A 78 -6.72 3.49 6.67
N ILE A 79 -5.85 3.92 5.76
CA ILE A 79 -6.08 5.06 4.87
C ILE A 79 -7.25 4.79 3.93
N LEU A 80 -7.27 3.63 3.27
CA LEU A 80 -8.22 3.36 2.20
C LEU A 80 -9.61 2.97 2.70
N HIS A 81 -9.70 2.26 3.82
CA HIS A 81 -10.95 1.61 4.25
C HIS A 81 -11.42 1.99 5.65
N LYS A 82 -10.60 2.67 6.45
CA LYS A 82 -10.98 3.06 7.83
C LYS A 82 -11.04 4.58 8.05
N GLY A 83 -10.87 5.38 6.99
CA GLY A 83 -10.93 6.84 7.07
C GLY A 83 -9.75 7.46 7.83
N GLY A 84 -8.61 6.75 7.89
CA GLY A 84 -7.42 7.22 8.57
C GLY A 84 -6.79 8.45 7.92
N ASN A 85 -6.27 9.38 8.73
CA ASN A 85 -5.56 10.55 8.21
C ASN A 85 -4.20 10.13 7.62
N VAL A 86 -4.00 10.42 6.33
CA VAL A 86 -2.79 10.05 5.59
C VAL A 86 -1.51 10.55 6.28
N LYS A 87 -1.50 11.81 6.75
CA LYS A 87 -0.29 12.41 7.35
C LYS A 87 0.03 11.77 8.70
N GLU A 88 -0.97 11.56 9.53
CA GLU A 88 -0.79 10.95 10.85
C GLU A 88 -0.30 9.50 10.71
N ILE A 89 -0.93 8.71 9.83
CA ILE A 89 -0.55 7.31 9.61
C ILE A 89 0.86 7.19 9.05
N VAL A 90 1.25 8.04 8.09
CA VAL A 90 2.62 8.06 7.58
C VAL A 90 3.60 8.46 8.69
N GLN A 91 3.25 9.44 9.52
CA GLN A 91 4.09 9.84 10.65
C GLN A 91 4.27 8.69 11.66
N ASP A 92 3.21 7.94 11.96
CA ASP A 92 3.26 6.78 12.84
C ASP A 92 4.13 5.67 12.26
N LEU A 93 4.02 5.39 10.95
CA LEU A 93 4.90 4.45 10.25
C LEU A 93 6.38 4.83 10.38
N MET A 94 6.69 6.12 10.21
CA MET A 94 8.07 6.64 10.29
C MET A 94 8.60 6.66 11.74
N ASN A 95 7.72 6.73 12.73
CA ASN A 95 8.06 6.72 14.16
C ASN A 95 8.18 5.31 14.75
N ARG A 96 7.98 4.25 13.95
CA ARG A 96 8.13 2.87 14.44
C ARG A 96 9.56 2.62 14.96
N PRO A 97 9.71 1.75 15.98
CA PRO A 97 11.03 1.41 16.49
C PRO A 97 11.95 0.91 15.39
N TYR A 98 13.22 1.33 15.44
CA TYR A 98 14.23 0.85 14.51
C TYR A 98 14.44 -0.66 14.72
N VAL A 99 14.47 -1.40 13.62
CA VAL A 99 14.78 -2.83 13.58
C VAL A 99 16.02 -3.04 12.73
N SER A 100 16.85 -4.01 13.12
CA SER A 100 18.00 -4.44 12.30
C SER A 100 17.53 -4.95 10.95
N GLU A 101 18.23 -4.61 9.87
CA GLU A 101 17.93 -5.10 8.51
C GLU A 101 18.38 -6.56 8.27
N LEU A 102 19.06 -7.17 9.25
CA LEU A 102 19.69 -8.50 9.17
C LEU A 102 18.78 -9.63 9.67
#